data_AF-A0A842PEB2-F1
#
_entry.id   AF-A0A842PEB2-F1
#
_cell.length_a   1.000
_cell.length_b   1.000
_cell.length_c   1.000
_cell.angle_alpha   90.00
_cell.angle_beta   90.00
_cell.angle_gamma   90.00
#
_symmetry.space_group_name_H-M   'P 1'
#
loop_
_entity.id
_entity.type
_entity.pdbx_description
1 polymer ?
#
loop_
_entity_poly.entity_id
_entity_poly.type
_entity_poly.pdbx_seq_one_letter_code
_entity_poly.pdbx_strand_id
1 'polypeptide(L)'
;MTVTPDVVRTSSDGSAIVSITAFEGPNISFDIIATAEGYAEGRESFTVSVDAPDKVFDSIDLELPEWIIYIVVGGILMVGVVVFMFLRKTKTNLEEEWGEEEEL
;
A
#
# COMPACT_ATOMS: atom_id res chain seq x y z
N MET A 1 1.52 -1.07 20.75
CA MET A 1 0.76 -0.37 21.81
C MET A 1 0.13 -1.43 22.69
N THR A 2 0.41 -1.42 23.99
CA THR A 2 -0.19 -2.39 24.93
C THR A 2 -1.41 -1.74 25.56
N VAL A 3 -2.58 -2.34 25.38
CA VAL A 3 -3.83 -1.89 26.01
C VAL A 3 -4.21 -2.91 27.07
N THR A 4 -4.13 -2.51 28.33
CA THR A 4 -4.58 -3.32 29.47
C THR A 4 -5.89 -2.72 29.98
N PRO A 5 -7.06 -3.37 29.77
CA PRO A 5 -8.30 -2.91 30.36
C PRO A 5 -8.22 -3.04 31.89
N ASP A 6 -8.71 -2.04 32.62
CA ASP A 6 -8.54 -1.95 34.08
C ASP A 6 -9.20 -3.14 34.80
N VAL A 7 -10.45 -3.48 34.48
CA VAL A 7 -11.14 -4.70 34.94
C VAL A 7 -12.29 -5.04 33.97
N VAL A 8 -12.37 -6.29 33.48
CA VAL A 8 -13.55 -6.82 32.79
C VAL A 8 -14.34 -7.67 33.78
N ARG A 9 -15.57 -7.26 34.14
CA ARG A 9 -16.47 -8.03 35.00
C ARG A 9 -17.33 -8.95 34.14
N THR A 10 -17.36 -10.23 34.50
CA THR A 10 -18.19 -11.22 33.84
C THR A 10 -19.67 -11.02 34.16
N SER A 11 -20.53 -11.50 33.26
CA SER A 11 -21.97 -11.64 33.49
C SER A 11 -22.25 -12.66 34.61
N SER A 12 -23.52 -12.76 35.01
CA SER A 12 -23.97 -13.68 36.08
C SER A 12 -23.69 -15.16 35.80
N ASP A 13 -23.36 -15.50 34.55
CA ASP A 13 -22.97 -16.83 34.08
C ASP A 13 -21.44 -17.04 34.01
N GLY A 14 -20.64 -16.04 34.37
CA GLY A 14 -19.18 -16.10 34.31
C GLY A 14 -18.59 -15.79 32.92
N SER A 15 -19.40 -15.36 31.94
CA SER A 15 -18.91 -15.03 30.59
C SER A 15 -18.53 -13.54 30.45
N ALA A 16 -17.52 -13.26 29.61
CA ALA A 16 -17.17 -11.91 29.18
C ALA A 16 -16.76 -11.92 27.70
N ILE A 17 -17.24 -10.93 26.94
CA ILE A 17 -16.90 -10.76 25.51
C ILE A 17 -16.08 -9.48 25.38
N VAL A 18 -14.88 -9.60 24.82
CA VAL A 18 -13.98 -8.47 24.56
C VAL A 18 -13.73 -8.40 23.05
N SER A 19 -13.96 -7.23 22.45
CA SER A 19 -13.72 -6.98 21.03
C SER A 19 -12.48 -6.12 20.86
N ILE A 20 -11.50 -6.62 20.11
CA ILE A 20 -10.24 -5.91 19.83
C ILE A 20 -10.02 -5.91 18.33
N THR A 21 -9.84 -4.72 17.75
CA THR A 21 -9.57 -4.53 16.34
C THR A 21 -8.14 -4.01 16.18
N ALA A 22 -7.25 -4.83 15.61
CA ALA A 22 -5.94 -4.36 15.19
C ALA A 22 -6.05 -3.72 13.80
N PHE A 23 -5.52 -2.51 13.63
CA PHE A 23 -5.51 -1.81 12.35
C PHE A 23 -4.31 -2.22 11.47
N GLU A 24 -3.23 -2.70 12.08
CA GLU A 24 -1.97 -3.02 11.41
C GLU A 24 -1.35 -4.29 12.02
N GLY A 25 -0.78 -5.16 11.17
CA GLY A 25 0.00 -6.34 11.58
C GLY A 25 -0.76 -7.67 11.46
N PRO A 26 -0.12 -8.74 10.94
CA PRO A 26 -0.78 -10.03 10.67
C PRO A 26 -0.97 -10.91 11.92
N ASN A 27 -0.29 -10.58 13.02
CA ASN A 27 -0.29 -11.40 14.24
C ASN A 27 -0.83 -10.59 15.41
N ILE A 28 -1.91 -11.08 16.01
CA ILE A 28 -2.48 -10.50 17.22
C ILE A 28 -2.29 -11.50 18.36
N SER A 29 -1.67 -11.05 19.46
CA SER A 29 -1.43 -11.88 20.66
C SER A 29 -2.19 -11.29 21.84
N PHE A 30 -2.91 -12.15 22.56
CA PHE A 30 -3.67 -11.76 23.74
C PHE A 30 -3.33 -12.68 24.91
N ASP A 31 -3.10 -12.07 26.07
CA ASP A 31 -2.96 -12.77 27.34
C ASP A 31 -4.22 -12.54 28.17
N ILE A 32 -4.87 -13.63 28.57
CA ILE A 32 -6.02 -13.60 29.46
C ILE A 32 -5.56 -14.01 30.86
N ILE A 33 -5.82 -13.14 31.84
CA ILE A 33 -5.59 -13.42 33.25
C ILE A 33 -6.95 -13.45 33.93
N ALA A 34 -7.37 -14.61 34.41
CA ALA A 34 -8.62 -14.82 35.11
C ALA A 34 -8.36 -14.96 36.62
N THR A 35 -8.89 -14.03 37.40
CA THR A 35 -8.81 -14.03 38.87
C THR A 35 -10.22 -14.04 39.45
N ALA A 36 -10.51 -14.99 40.33
CA ALA A 36 -11.78 -15.06 41.07
C ALA A 36 -11.48 -15.26 42.56
N GLU A 37 -12.21 -14.57 43.44
CA GLU A 37 -12.01 -14.68 44.88
C GLU A 37 -12.20 -16.13 45.36
N GLY A 38 -11.17 -16.71 45.96
CA GLY A 38 -11.17 -18.10 46.45
C GLY A 38 -10.72 -19.16 45.43
N TYR A 39 -10.32 -18.77 44.21
CA TYR A 39 -9.82 -19.67 43.17
C TYR A 39 -8.41 -19.27 42.73
N ALA A 40 -7.63 -20.24 42.25
CA ALA A 40 -6.30 -19.98 41.72
C ALA A 40 -6.36 -19.19 40.41
N GLU A 41 -5.43 -18.26 40.22
CA GLU A 41 -5.34 -17.48 39.00
C GLU A 41 -5.03 -18.37 37.79
N GLY A 42 -5.82 -18.23 36.73
CA GLY A 42 -5.59 -18.89 35.44
C GLY A 42 -4.97 -17.92 34.44
N ARG A 43 -3.92 -18.36 33.73
CA ARG A 43 -3.29 -17.59 32.64
C ARG A 43 -3.27 -18.41 31.37
N GLU A 44 -3.78 -17.83 30.29
CA GLU A 44 -3.79 -18.46 28.97
C GLU A 44 -3.44 -17.42 27.89
N SER A 45 -2.58 -17.81 26.95
CA SER A 45 -2.13 -16.98 25.84
C SER A 45 -2.70 -17.50 24.53
N PHE A 46 -3.39 -16.64 23.80
CA PHE A 46 -3.94 -16.96 22.48
C PHE A 46 -3.24 -16.11 21.42
N THR A 47 -2.64 -16.76 20.43
CA THR A 47 -2.12 -16.08 19.24
C THR A 47 -3.07 -16.36 18.08
N VAL A 48 -3.65 -15.29 17.53
CA VAL A 48 -4.53 -15.36 16.37
C VAL A 48 -3.78 -14.73 15.20
N SER A 49 -3.49 -15.55 14.19
CA SER A 49 -3.05 -15.06 12.88
C SER A 49 -4.29 -14.61 12.13
N VAL A 50 -4.35 -13.32 11.81
CA VAL A 50 -5.39 -12.80 10.93
C VAL A 50 -4.85 -12.93 9.52
N ASP A 51 -5.59 -13.64 8.67
CA ASP A 51 -5.33 -13.63 7.22
C ASP A 51 -5.52 -12.19 6.73
N ALA A 52 -4.42 -11.45 6.69
CA ALA A 52 -4.36 -10.21 5.97
C ALA A 52 -4.41 -10.59 4.48
N PRO A 53 -5.38 -10.13 3.69
CA PRO A 53 -5.27 -10.27 2.26
C PRO A 53 -3.96 -9.61 1.84
N ASP A 54 -3.08 -10.36 1.15
CA ASP A 54 -1.77 -9.88 0.65
C ASP A 54 -1.87 -8.61 -0.22
N LYS A 55 -3.07 -8.19 -0.57
CA LYS A 55 -3.36 -7.03 -1.41
C LYS A 55 -3.53 -5.77 -0.57
N VAL A 56 -2.46 -5.36 0.11
CA VAL A 56 -2.21 -3.93 0.24
C VAL A 56 -1.95 -3.45 -1.19
N PHE A 57 -2.79 -2.56 -1.71
CA PHE A 57 -2.63 -1.95 -3.05
C PHE A 57 -1.42 -0.99 -3.09
N ASP A 58 -0.30 -1.41 -2.51
CA ASP A 58 0.93 -0.64 -2.49
C ASP A 58 1.75 -1.12 -3.68
N SER A 59 1.77 -0.28 -4.70
CA SER A 59 2.33 -0.52 -6.04
C SER A 59 1.50 -1.47 -6.91
N ILE A 60 1.34 -1.08 -8.16
CA ILE A 60 0.87 -1.96 -9.23
C ILE A 60 1.91 -3.08 -9.30
N ASP A 61 1.63 -4.22 -8.67
CA ASP A 61 2.46 -5.42 -8.72
C ASP A 61 2.29 -6.07 -10.11
N LEU A 62 2.85 -5.37 -11.09
CA LEU A 62 3.26 -6.00 -12.32
C LEU A 62 4.52 -6.79 -11.91
N GLU A 63 4.37 -8.10 -11.67
CA GLU A 63 5.46 -9.09 -11.63
C GLU A 63 6.22 -9.16 -12.98
N LEU A 64 6.28 -8.05 -13.71
CA LEU A 64 6.95 -7.90 -14.96
C LEU A 64 8.44 -7.85 -14.64
N PRO A 65 9.23 -8.77 -15.25
CA PRO A 65 10.68 -8.74 -15.13
C PRO A 65 11.27 -7.35 -15.37
N GLU A 66 12.36 -7.03 -14.69
CA GLU A 66 13.03 -5.72 -14.75
C GLU A 66 13.34 -5.24 -16.17
N TRP A 67 13.56 -6.17 -17.13
CA TRP A 67 13.79 -5.84 -18.54
C TRP A 67 12.61 -5.13 -19.22
N ILE A 68 11.38 -5.36 -18.78
CA ILE A 68 10.17 -4.75 -19.37
C ILE A 68 10.08 -3.27 -19.01
N ILE A 69 10.47 -2.89 -17.80
CA ILE A 69 10.51 -1.50 -17.35
C ILE A 69 11.45 -0.69 -18.26
N TYR A 70 12.63 -1.24 -18.58
CA TYR A 70 13.58 -0.58 -19.48
C TYR A 70 13.03 -0.40 -20.90
N ILE A 71 12.23 -1.36 -21.41
CA ILE A 71 11.58 -1.23 -22.72
C ILE A 71 10.52 -0.13 -22.70
N VAL A 72 9.70 -0.06 -21.65
CA VAL A 72 8.64 0.96 -21.53
C VAL A 72 9.24 2.36 -21.42
N VAL A 73 10.24 2.54 -20.56
CA VAL A 73 10.96 3.81 -20.41
C VAL A 73 11.66 4.20 -21.72
N GLY A 74 12.30 3.25 -22.40
CA GLY A 74 12.93 3.47 -23.69
C GLY A 74 11.92 3.87 -24.79
N GLY A 75 10.75 3.25 -24.80
CA GLY A 75 9.66 3.57 -25.73
C GLY A 75 9.13 4.99 -25.54
N ILE A 76 8.89 5.41 -24.29
CA ILE A 76 8.44 6.77 -23.98
C ILE A 76 9.50 7.80 -24.41
N LEU A 77 10.79 7.54 -24.15
CA LEU A 77 11.87 8.42 -24.59
C LEU A 77 11.96 8.51 -26.12
N MET A 78 11.83 7.39 -26.84
CA MET A 78 11.84 7.38 -28.30
C MET A 78 10.71 8.21 -28.90
N VAL A 79 9.49 8.09 -28.36
CA VAL A 79 8.36 8.93 -28.79
C VAL A 79 8.67 10.41 -28.56
N GLY A 80 9.24 10.76 -27.40
CA GLY A 80 9.67 12.13 -27.09
C GLY A 80 10.67 12.68 -28.11
N VAL A 81 11.68 11.88 -28.50
CA VAL A 81 12.67 12.27 -29.52
C VAL A 81 12.03 12.47 -30.89
N VAL A 82 11.15 11.55 -31.31
CA VAL A 82 10.46 11.67 -32.60
C VAL A 82 9.61 12.94 -32.64
N VAL A 83 8.79 13.18 -31.62
CA VAL A 83 7.97 14.40 -31.53
C VAL A 83 8.84 15.65 -31.51
N PHE A 84 9.95 15.66 -30.78
CA PHE A 84 10.88 16.78 -30.76
C PHE A 84 11.49 17.05 -32.15
N MET A 85 11.91 16.01 -32.87
CA MET A 85 12.44 16.15 -34.23
C MET A 85 11.37 16.67 -35.19
N PHE A 86 10.12 16.20 -35.09
CA PHE A 86 9.02 16.71 -35.90
C PHE A 86 8.74 18.19 -35.61
N LEU A 87 8.62 18.58 -34.34
CA LEU A 87 8.41 19.99 -33.96
C LEU A 87 9.56 20.89 -34.41
N ARG A 88 10.81 20.43 -34.27
CA ARG A 88 11.98 21.18 -34.75
C ARG A 88 11.95 21.34 -36.27
N LYS A 89 11.59 20.29 -37.01
CA LYS A 89 11.51 20.32 -38.48
C LYS A 89 10.39 21.25 -38.97
N THR A 90 9.25 21.26 -38.28
CA THR A 90 8.15 22.20 -38.58
C THR A 90 8.55 23.63 -38.29
N LYS A 91 9.27 23.91 -37.18
CA LYS A 91 9.77 25.27 -36.89
C LYS A 91 10.74 25.78 -37.94
N THR A 92 11.70 24.96 -38.36
CA THR A 92 12.68 25.35 -39.40
C THR A 92 12.01 25.58 -40.75
N ASN A 93 11.00 24.76 -41.10
CA ASN A 93 10.26 24.93 -42.35
C ASN A 93 9.35 26.18 -42.33
N LEU A 94 8.78 26.53 -41.17
CA LEU A 94 8.07 27.80 -40.99
C LEU A 94 9.03 29.00 -41.10
N GLU A 95 10.21 28.98 -40.49
CA GLU A 95 11.16 30.10 -40.62
C GLU A 95 11.62 30.31 -42.08
N GLU A 96 11.80 29.25 -42.85
CA GLU A 96 12.13 29.34 -44.29
C GLU A 96 10.97 29.92 -45.11
N GLU A 97 9.73 29.45 -44.89
CA GLU A 97 8.56 29.88 -45.68
C GLU A 97 8.19 31.36 -45.41
N TRP A 98 8.34 31.83 -44.17
CA TRP A 98 8.06 33.22 -43.80
C TRP A 98 9.20 34.18 -44.21
N GLY A 99 10.44 33.68 -44.35
CA GLY A 99 11.57 34.45 -44.86
C GLY A 99 11.50 34.71 -46.37
N GLU A 100 10.94 33.77 -47.14
CA GLU A 100 10.75 33.93 -48.59
C GLU A 100 9.58 34.89 -48.93
N GLU A 101 8.57 35.02 -48.08
CA GLU A 101 7.46 35.98 -48.26
C GLU A 101 7.85 37.44 -47.96
N GLU A 102 8.84 37.70 -47.11
CA GLU A 102 9.32 39.06 -46.84
C GLU A 102 10.27 39.62 -47.92
N GLU A 103 10.76 38.77 -48.84
CA GLU A 103 11.69 39.14 -49.92
C GLU A 103 11.04 39.37 -51.31
N LEU A 104 9.70 39.27 -51.44
CA LEU A 104 8.91 39.58 -52.65
C LEU A 104 8.03 40.83 -52.50
#